data_AF-A0A679K852-F1
#
_entry.id   AF-A0A679K852-F1
#
_cell.length_a   1.000
_cell.length_b   1.000
_cell.length_c   1.000
_cell.angle_alpha   90.00
_cell.angle_beta   90.00
_cell.angle_gamma   90.00
#
_symmetry.space_group_name_H-M   'P 1'
#
loop_
_entity.id
_entity.type
_entity.pdbx_description
1 polymer ?
#
loop_
_entity_poly.entity_id
_entity_poly.type
_entity_poly.pdbx_seq_one_letter_code
_entity_poly.pdbx_strand_id
1 'polypeptide(L)'
;MRGCLAVGLVIALGCALQGCGGASGTTGGDPGAKPLPAGESCGSIRGELNRLDSKGVPAQVERASGGGKLTPAQRADVDKYNDLLNQYLGARCHV
;
A
#
# COMPACT_ATOMS: atom_id res chain seq x y z
N MET A 1 -27.00 43.86 -2.22
CA MET A 1 -27.77 43.64 -0.98
C MET A 1 -28.26 42.20 -0.95
N ARG A 2 -27.94 41.47 0.13
CA ARG A 2 -28.60 40.23 0.61
C ARG A 2 -28.22 38.95 -0.16
N GLY A 3 -27.69 37.88 0.45
CA GLY A 3 -27.62 37.56 1.86
C GLY A 3 -26.53 36.54 2.18
N CYS A 4 -25.88 36.79 3.30
CA CYS A 4 -25.17 35.83 4.11
C CYS A 4 -26.15 34.79 4.68
N LEU A 5 -25.58 33.72 5.24
CA LEU A 5 -26.14 32.76 6.20
C LEU A 5 -26.79 31.50 5.62
N ALA A 6 -25.99 30.45 5.55
CA ALA A 6 -26.42 29.13 6.02
C ALA A 6 -25.22 28.41 6.65
N VAL A 7 -24.88 28.83 7.88
CA VAL A 7 -24.14 28.02 8.84
C VAL A 7 -25.07 26.88 9.23
N GLY A 8 -24.69 25.65 8.91
CA GLY A 8 -25.51 24.45 9.09
C GLY A 8 -24.73 23.31 9.72
N LEU A 9 -24.50 23.45 11.02
CA LEU A 9 -24.46 22.39 12.04
C LEU A 9 -23.65 21.10 11.77
N VAL A 10 -22.52 21.03 12.48
CA VAL A 10 -21.79 19.81 12.83
C VAL A 10 -22.71 18.84 13.57
N ILE A 11 -22.92 17.64 13.03
CA ILE A 11 -23.26 16.45 13.81
C ILE A 11 -22.13 15.44 13.58
N ALA A 12 -21.15 15.49 14.48
CA ALA A 12 -20.30 14.36 14.77
C ALA A 12 -21.15 13.34 15.53
N LEU A 13 -21.44 12.19 14.91
CA LEU A 13 -21.85 11.00 15.64
C LEU A 13 -20.99 9.84 15.13
N GLY A 14 -20.00 9.50 15.95
CA GLY A 14 -19.12 8.38 15.73
C GLY A 14 -19.90 7.07 15.80
N CYS A 15 -19.84 6.30 14.71
CA CYS A 15 -19.82 4.85 14.78
C CYS A 15 -18.40 4.41 14.49
N ALA A 16 -17.74 4.00 15.56
CA ALA A 16 -16.50 3.25 15.55
C ALA A 16 -16.62 2.01 14.65
N LEU A 17 -15.55 1.77 13.90
CA LEU A 17 -15.01 0.45 13.54
C LEU A 17 -16.03 -0.62 13.09
N GLN A 18 -16.20 -0.75 11.78
CA GLN A 18 -15.91 -2.03 11.11
C GLN A 18 -15.39 -1.72 9.70
N GLY A 19 -14.06 -1.71 9.57
CA GLY A 19 -13.42 -1.94 8.28
C GLY A 19 -13.72 -3.36 7.84
N CYS A 20 -14.90 -3.55 7.27
CA CYS A 20 -15.34 -4.77 6.64
C CYS A 20 -15.55 -4.43 5.16
N GLY A 21 -14.89 -5.19 4.29
CA GLY A 21 -14.81 -4.90 2.86
C GLY A 21 -16.16 -4.62 2.20
N GLY A 22 -16.19 -3.60 1.36
CA GLY A 22 -17.38 -3.25 0.59
C GLY A 22 -17.03 -2.22 -0.47
N ALA A 23 -16.92 -2.69 -1.72
CA ALA A 23 -16.77 -1.87 -2.89
C ALA A 23 -17.97 -0.92 -3.07
N SER A 24 -17.72 0.35 -3.42
CA SER A 24 -18.40 1.06 -4.53
C SER A 24 -17.98 2.53 -4.61
N GLY A 25 -17.21 2.86 -5.66
CA GLY A 25 -17.56 3.96 -6.58
C GLY A 25 -17.20 5.42 -6.23
N THR A 26 -16.34 5.96 -7.09
CA THR A 26 -16.28 7.34 -7.62
C THR A 26 -15.26 8.33 -7.04
N THR A 27 -14.48 8.91 -7.97
CA THR A 27 -13.58 10.08 -7.88
C THR A 27 -12.08 9.78 -7.76
N GLY A 28 -11.41 9.73 -8.92
CA GLY A 28 -10.07 10.26 -9.14
C GLY A 28 -8.89 9.66 -8.37
N GLY A 29 -8.09 8.84 -9.06
CA GLY A 29 -6.64 9.01 -9.03
C GLY A 29 -5.81 8.26 -7.99
N ASP A 30 -6.39 7.41 -7.15
CA ASP A 30 -5.61 6.51 -6.29
C ASP A 30 -5.85 5.06 -6.76
N PRO A 31 -4.80 4.25 -7.01
CA PRO A 31 -4.98 2.82 -7.15
C PRO A 31 -5.52 2.32 -5.81
N GLY A 32 -6.85 2.20 -5.74
CA GLY A 32 -7.58 1.92 -4.51
C GLY A 32 -6.92 0.80 -3.72
N ALA A 33 -6.86 0.97 -2.39
CA ALA A 33 -6.12 0.08 -1.50
C ALA A 33 -6.30 -1.38 -1.91
N LYS A 34 -5.25 -1.98 -2.48
CA LYS A 34 -5.28 -3.38 -2.87
C LYS A 34 -5.45 -4.17 -1.58
N PRO A 35 -6.54 -4.94 -1.41
CA PRO A 35 -6.71 -5.73 -0.21
C PRO A 35 -5.48 -6.63 -0.08
N LEU A 36 -4.87 -6.60 1.09
CA LEU A 36 -3.77 -7.49 1.40
C LEU A 36 -4.27 -8.94 1.23
N PRO A 37 -3.43 -9.88 0.75
CA PRO A 37 -3.78 -11.28 0.71
C PRO A 37 -4.30 -11.72 2.08
N ALA A 38 -5.35 -12.55 2.09
CA ALA A 38 -6.03 -12.96 3.31
C ALA A 38 -5.02 -13.54 4.33
N GLY A 39 -4.87 -12.86 5.48
CA GLY A 39 -3.92 -13.23 6.54
C GLY A 39 -2.66 -12.37 6.62
N GLU A 40 -2.39 -11.49 5.66
CA GLU A 40 -1.27 -10.54 5.74
C GLU A 40 -1.70 -9.20 6.34
N SER A 41 -0.85 -8.68 7.23
CA SER A 41 -0.99 -7.37 7.84
C SER A 41 0.17 -6.47 7.41
N CYS A 42 0.01 -5.15 7.53
CA CYS A 42 1.09 -4.19 7.30
C CYS A 42 2.38 -4.54 8.07
N GLY A 43 2.26 -5.12 9.27
CA GLY A 43 3.40 -5.59 10.07
C GLY A 43 4.08 -6.82 9.46
N SER A 44 3.29 -7.79 8.98
CA SER A 44 3.81 -8.99 8.30
C SER A 44 4.56 -8.63 7.02
N ILE A 45 3.98 -7.75 6.20
CA ILE A 45 4.59 -7.28 4.94
C ILE A 45 5.89 -6.53 5.22
N ARG A 46 5.89 -5.62 6.21
CA ARG A 46 7.10 -4.91 6.63
C ARG A 46 8.18 -5.88 7.14
N GLY A 47 7.79 -6.94 7.85
CA GLY A 47 8.70 -7.99 8.28
C GLY A 47 9.34 -8.74 7.11
N GLU A 48 8.54 -9.13 6.12
CA GLU A 48 9.03 -9.83 4.93
C GLU A 48 9.89 -8.93 4.04
N LEU A 49 9.52 -7.64 3.89
CA LEU A 49 10.35 -6.62 3.24
C LEU A 49 11.70 -6.46 3.93
N ASN A 50 11.75 -6.36 5.27
CA ASN A 50 13.02 -6.30 6.02
C ASN A 50 13.86 -7.57 5.85
N ARG A 51 13.21 -8.73 5.74
CA ARG A 51 13.92 -9.99 5.51
C ARG A 51 14.59 -10.03 4.14
N LEU A 52 13.90 -9.54 3.11
CA LEU A 52 14.45 -9.42 1.76
C LEU A 52 15.51 -8.30 1.67
N ASP A 53 15.31 -7.20 2.39
CA ASP A 53 16.29 -6.13 2.54
C ASP A 53 17.60 -6.65 3.15
N SER A 54 17.51 -7.43 4.23
CA SER A 54 18.67 -8.07 4.90
C SER A 54 19.43 -9.04 4.00
N LYS A 55 18.80 -9.57 2.95
CA LYS A 55 19.45 -10.41 1.93
C LYS A 55 20.16 -9.59 0.83
N GLY A 56 20.03 -8.27 0.86
CA GLY A 56 20.57 -7.37 -0.17
C GLY A 56 19.75 -7.35 -1.46
N VAL A 57 18.46 -7.70 -1.40
CA VAL A 57 17.56 -7.64 -2.57
C VAL A 57 17.44 -6.22 -3.16
N PRO A 58 17.42 -5.12 -2.38
CA PRO A 58 17.39 -3.77 -2.95
C PRO A 58 18.54 -3.51 -3.93
N ALA A 59 19.75 -3.94 -3.62
CA ALA A 59 20.90 -3.81 -4.52
C ALA A 59 20.73 -4.63 -5.83
N GLN A 60 19.96 -5.72 -5.77
CA GLN A 60 19.61 -6.52 -6.95
C GLN A 60 18.52 -5.86 -7.79
N VAL A 61 17.56 -5.18 -7.15
CA VAL A 61 16.55 -4.34 -7.82
C VAL A 61 17.27 -3.25 -8.62
N GLU A 62 18.17 -2.49 -7.97
CA GLU A 62 18.97 -1.45 -8.63
C GLU A 62 19.77 -2.00 -9.81
N ARG A 63 20.40 -3.18 -9.64
CA ARG A 63 21.12 -3.86 -10.72
C ARG A 63 20.19 -4.23 -11.88
N ALA A 64 19.01 -4.77 -11.61
CA ALA A 64 18.04 -5.11 -12.64
C ALA A 64 17.52 -3.87 -13.38
N SER A 65 17.24 -2.78 -12.65
CA SER A 65 16.83 -1.50 -13.21
C SER A 65 17.92 -0.89 -14.10
N GLY A 66 19.20 -1.06 -13.75
CA GLY A 66 20.34 -0.67 -14.57
C GLY A 66 20.65 -1.60 -15.75
N GLY A 67 19.80 -2.59 -16.05
CA GLY A 67 20.01 -3.56 -17.14
C GLY A 67 21.02 -4.68 -16.82
N GLY A 68 21.48 -4.77 -15.57
CA GLY A 68 22.33 -5.84 -15.10
C GLY A 68 21.58 -7.18 -15.04
N LYS A 69 22.32 -8.26 -15.29
CA LYS A 69 21.74 -9.61 -15.28
C LYS A 69 21.58 -10.11 -13.85
N LEU A 70 20.47 -10.79 -13.59
CA LEU A 70 20.18 -11.47 -12.33
C LEU A 70 20.08 -12.98 -12.59
N THR A 71 20.46 -13.78 -11.60
CA THR A 71 20.13 -15.21 -11.61
C THR A 71 18.62 -15.40 -11.44
N PRO A 72 18.05 -16.56 -11.82
CA PRO A 72 16.62 -16.82 -11.64
C PRO A 72 16.15 -16.65 -10.18
N ALA A 73 16.97 -17.06 -9.22
CA ALA A 73 16.69 -16.89 -7.80
C ALA A 73 16.66 -15.40 -7.38
N GLN A 74 17.64 -14.62 -7.84
CA GLN A 74 17.70 -13.18 -7.57
C GLN A 74 16.51 -12.44 -8.18
N ARG A 75 16.09 -12.84 -9.38
CA ARG A 75 14.91 -12.27 -10.02
C ARG A 75 13.63 -12.57 -9.23
N ALA A 76 13.46 -13.80 -8.76
CA ALA A 76 12.32 -14.16 -7.90
C ALA A 76 12.29 -13.35 -6.59
N ASP A 77 13.43 -13.15 -5.95
CA ASP A 77 13.53 -12.32 -4.75
C ASP A 77 13.19 -10.85 -5.04
N VAL A 78 13.67 -10.29 -6.15
CA VAL A 78 13.36 -8.94 -6.63
C VAL A 78 11.87 -8.77 -6.94
N ASP A 79 11.28 -9.73 -7.65
CA ASP A 79 9.86 -9.70 -8.01
C ASP A 79 8.99 -9.76 -6.74
N LYS A 80 9.35 -10.63 -5.78
CA LYS A 80 8.67 -10.71 -4.49
C LYS A 80 8.81 -9.42 -3.66
N TYR A 81 10.00 -8.82 -3.64
CA TYR A 81 10.24 -7.54 -2.96
C TYR A 81 9.36 -6.43 -3.55
N ASN A 82 9.32 -6.31 -4.88
CA ASN A 82 8.50 -5.32 -5.56
C ASN A 82 7.00 -5.53 -5.32
N ASP A 83 6.51 -6.77 -5.34
CA ASP A 83 5.11 -7.05 -5.06
C ASP A 83 4.73 -6.67 -3.62
N LEU A 84 5.54 -7.04 -2.62
CA LEU A 84 5.34 -6.65 -1.23
C LEU A 84 5.41 -5.13 -1.04
N LEU A 85 6.34 -4.45 -1.72
CA LEU A 85 6.47 -3.00 -1.67
C LEU A 85 5.22 -2.31 -2.24
N ASN A 86 4.73 -2.79 -3.38
CA ASN A 86 3.49 -2.30 -3.99
C ASN A 86 2.28 -2.51 -3.08
N GLN A 87 2.20 -3.66 -2.39
CA GLN A 87 1.15 -3.92 -1.41
C GLN A 87 1.28 -3.01 -0.18
N TYR A 88 2.49 -2.82 0.35
CA TYR A 88 2.76 -1.95 1.49
C TYR A 88 2.38 -0.48 1.19
N LEU A 89 2.74 0.00 0.01
CA LEU A 89 2.43 1.37 -0.44
C LEU A 89 0.94 1.50 -0.79
N GLY A 90 0.38 0.55 -1.55
CA GLY A 90 -1.02 0.56 -1.98
C GLY A 90 -2.01 0.42 -0.84
N ALA A 91 -1.71 -0.41 0.17
CA ALA A 91 -2.52 -0.51 1.39
C ALA A 91 -2.29 0.65 2.38
N ARG A 92 -1.49 1.66 2.00
CA ARG A 92 -1.13 2.82 2.83
C ARG A 92 -0.54 2.42 4.20
N CYS A 93 0.20 1.32 4.26
CA CYS A 93 0.82 0.83 5.49
C CYS A 93 1.98 1.71 6.01
N HIS A 94 2.30 2.80 5.30
CA HIS A 94 3.35 3.76 5.60
C HIS A 94 2.85 5.07 6.20
N VAL A 95 1.52 5.23 6.35
CA VAL A 95 0.89 6.46 6.87
C VAL A 95 0.75 6.45 8.39
#